data_AF-A0A847M9M6-F1
#
_entry.id   AF-A0A847M9M6-F1
#
_cell.length_a   1.000
_cell.length_b   1.000
_cell.length_c   1.000
_cell.angle_alpha   90.00
_cell.angle_beta   90.00
_cell.angle_gamma   90.00
#
_symmetry.space_group_name_H-M   'P 1'
#
loop_
_entity.id
_entity.type
_entity.pdbx_description
1 polymer ?
#
loop_
_entity_poly.entity_id
_entity_poly.type
_entity_poly.pdbx_seq_one_letter_code
_entity_poly.pdbx_strand_id
1 'polypeptide(L)'
;MPERDRTSQQQTQDDDRQKAIEQILEENRRWLPPSPHAEKMAEAVAIGRCHIQHRGHGQAPLLVFFDGGAMQLPTVRWANTARGWRFTAESSEHSPDQTTHLDVCGTVDTIEQAIEGEPQLEGLDDLCEDIKHMLGRLARRQGEYDSFVSQVREALEWEVRSKPVEGGLQQLEQLREMLARSPQWVAEHREQVVETAEAVRDVAQYLEYCLTDYKKIALRLHELYEQVRGARKWDDAEAVDA
;
A
#
# COMPACT_ATOMS: atom_id res chain seq x y z
N MET A 1 -15.10 6.82 -31.21
CA MET A 1 -14.00 5.86 -31.42
C MET A 1 -13.39 5.44 -30.08
N PRO A 2 -14.09 4.72 -29.18
CA PRO A 2 -13.58 4.39 -27.84
C PRO A 2 -13.07 2.93 -27.69
N GLU A 3 -13.28 2.06 -28.69
CA GLU A 3 -12.97 0.62 -28.57
C GLU A 3 -11.49 0.29 -28.79
N ARG A 4 -10.74 1.08 -29.59
CA ARG A 4 -9.31 0.79 -29.87
C ARG A 4 -8.40 1.12 -28.68
N ASP A 5 -8.72 2.13 -27.88
CA ASP A 5 -7.90 2.52 -26.72
C ASP A 5 -8.00 1.51 -25.56
N ARG A 6 -9.16 0.86 -25.39
CA ARG A 6 -9.35 -0.17 -24.35
C ARG A 6 -8.55 -1.43 -24.65
N THR A 7 -8.52 -1.88 -25.91
CA THR A 7 -7.75 -3.07 -26.30
C THR A 7 -6.25 -2.85 -26.12
N SER A 8 -5.75 -1.65 -26.42
CA SER A 8 -4.32 -1.32 -26.25
C SER A 8 -3.90 -1.18 -24.78
N GLN A 9 -4.74 -0.61 -23.92
CA GLN A 9 -4.47 -0.51 -22.48
C GLN A 9 -4.49 -1.90 -21.81
N GLN A 10 -5.47 -2.73 -22.15
CA GLN A 10 -5.59 -4.09 -21.61
C GLN A 10 -4.41 -4.98 -22.03
N GLN A 11 -3.98 -4.88 -23.29
CA GLN A 11 -2.81 -5.60 -23.78
C GLN A 11 -1.50 -5.17 -23.10
N THR A 12 -1.36 -3.87 -22.78
CA THR A 12 -0.19 -3.35 -22.05
C THR A 12 -0.17 -3.86 -20.60
N GLN A 13 -1.33 -3.89 -19.94
CA GLN A 13 -1.46 -4.43 -18.58
C GLN A 13 -1.15 -5.93 -18.52
N ASP A 14 -1.61 -6.71 -19.49
CA ASP A 14 -1.33 -8.14 -19.57
C ASP A 14 0.18 -8.41 -19.80
N ASP A 15 0.83 -7.63 -20.65
CA ASP A 15 2.27 -7.72 -20.90
C ASP A 15 3.11 -7.38 -19.66
N ASP A 16 2.71 -6.34 -18.91
CA ASP A 16 3.41 -5.93 -17.69
C ASP A 16 3.19 -6.95 -16.56
N ARG A 17 2.00 -7.53 -16.46
CA ARG A 17 1.72 -8.64 -15.54
C ARG A 17 2.58 -9.86 -15.88
N GLN A 18 2.70 -10.21 -17.15
CA GLN A 18 3.51 -11.35 -17.58
C GLN A 18 4.99 -11.16 -17.23
N LYS A 19 5.54 -9.96 -17.47
CA LYS A 19 6.91 -9.62 -17.05
C LYS A 19 7.10 -9.71 -15.54
N ALA A 20 6.11 -9.24 -14.76
CA ALA A 20 6.17 -9.34 -13.31
C ALA A 20 6.20 -10.80 -12.82
N ILE A 21 5.39 -11.69 -13.44
CA ILE A 21 5.41 -13.13 -13.15
C ILE A 21 6.78 -13.72 -13.44
N GLU A 22 7.35 -13.44 -14.62
CA GLU A 22 8.67 -13.93 -15.03
C GLU A 22 9.77 -13.47 -14.08
N GLN A 23 9.73 -12.19 -13.68
CA GLN A 23 10.67 -11.64 -12.71
C GLN A 23 10.57 -12.34 -11.34
N ILE A 24 9.35 -12.53 -10.82
CA ILE A 24 9.11 -13.22 -9.53
C ILE A 24 9.69 -14.65 -9.58
N LEU A 25 9.48 -15.36 -10.68
CA LEU A 25 10.00 -16.71 -10.87
C LEU A 25 11.53 -16.73 -10.92
N GLU A 26 12.15 -15.81 -11.65
CA GLU A 26 13.61 -15.77 -11.78
C GLU A 26 14.29 -15.39 -10.45
N GLU A 27 13.78 -14.38 -9.75
CA GLU A 27 14.32 -13.92 -8.45
C GLU A 27 14.26 -15.02 -7.37
N ASN A 28 13.25 -15.89 -7.45
CA ASN A 28 12.99 -16.92 -6.44
C ASN A 28 13.35 -18.33 -6.89
N ARG A 29 13.99 -18.49 -8.06
CA ARG A 29 14.23 -19.78 -8.75
C ARG A 29 14.78 -20.90 -7.86
N ARG A 30 15.62 -20.55 -6.88
CA ARG A 30 16.21 -21.50 -5.91
C ARG A 30 15.18 -22.17 -5.00
N TRP A 31 14.11 -21.46 -4.67
CA TRP A 31 13.14 -21.84 -3.64
C TRP A 31 11.74 -22.10 -4.19
N LEU A 32 11.58 -22.08 -5.51
CA LEU A 32 10.28 -22.30 -6.13
C LEU A 32 9.75 -23.70 -5.79
N PRO A 33 8.44 -23.83 -5.52
CA PRO A 33 7.80 -25.13 -5.49
C PRO A 33 7.79 -25.74 -6.92
N PRO A 34 7.53 -27.04 -7.07
CA PRO A 34 7.43 -27.64 -8.40
C PRO A 34 6.24 -27.06 -9.19
N SER A 35 6.34 -27.09 -10.52
CA SER A 35 5.22 -26.75 -11.40
C SER A 35 4.03 -27.70 -11.15
N PRO A 36 2.76 -27.24 -11.17
CA PRO A 36 2.28 -25.90 -11.58
C PRO A 36 2.19 -24.87 -10.44
N HIS A 37 2.73 -25.20 -9.25
CA HIS A 37 2.53 -24.38 -8.05
C HIS A 37 3.30 -23.07 -8.10
N ALA A 38 4.48 -23.08 -8.72
CA ALA A 38 5.32 -21.88 -8.86
C ALA A 38 4.63 -20.82 -9.73
N GLU A 39 4.04 -21.23 -10.85
CA GLU A 39 3.36 -20.34 -11.79
C GLU A 39 2.12 -19.74 -11.12
N LYS A 40 1.33 -20.56 -10.42
CA LYS A 40 0.16 -20.06 -9.67
C LYS A 40 0.54 -19.12 -8.55
N MET A 41 1.60 -19.43 -7.81
CA MET A 41 2.13 -18.56 -6.75
C MET A 41 2.60 -17.22 -7.34
N ALA A 42 3.35 -17.24 -8.44
CA ALA A 42 3.83 -16.02 -9.08
C ALA A 42 2.67 -15.17 -9.64
N GLU A 43 1.64 -15.79 -10.23
CA GLU A 43 0.41 -15.11 -10.63
C GLU A 43 -0.25 -14.40 -9.44
N ALA A 44 -0.36 -15.08 -8.29
CA ALA A 44 -0.99 -14.53 -7.09
C ALA A 44 -0.19 -13.36 -6.47
N VAL A 45 1.14 -13.46 -6.47
CA VAL A 45 2.04 -12.38 -6.03
C VAL A 45 1.98 -11.20 -7.00
N ALA A 46 1.94 -11.47 -8.30
CA ALA A 46 1.90 -10.43 -9.33
C ALA A 46 0.67 -9.51 -9.17
N ILE A 47 -0.50 -10.10 -8.91
CA ILE A 47 -1.77 -9.40 -8.66
C ILE A 47 -1.96 -8.94 -7.20
N GLY A 48 -0.93 -9.10 -6.36
CA GLY A 48 -0.92 -8.57 -5.02
C GLY A 48 -1.75 -9.33 -3.98
N ARG A 49 -2.22 -10.56 -4.23
CA ARG A 49 -2.97 -11.38 -3.23
C ARG A 49 -2.10 -11.88 -2.07
N CYS A 50 -0.80 -11.92 -2.28
CA CYS A 50 0.21 -12.27 -1.29
C CYS A 50 1.53 -11.61 -1.68
N HIS A 51 2.53 -11.68 -0.82
CA HIS A 51 3.87 -11.19 -1.11
C HIS A 51 4.93 -12.16 -0.61
N ILE A 52 6.14 -12.06 -1.17
CA ILE A 52 7.28 -12.87 -0.76
C ILE A 52 8.10 -12.09 0.26
N GLN A 53 8.37 -12.72 1.41
CA GLN A 53 9.20 -12.18 2.48
C GLN A 53 10.51 -12.98 2.59
N HIS A 54 11.63 -12.33 2.26
CA HIS A 54 12.96 -12.91 2.43
C HIS A 54 13.41 -12.83 3.89
N ARG A 55 13.95 -13.95 4.42
CA ARG A 55 14.30 -14.11 5.84
C ARG A 55 15.80 -14.05 6.14
N GLY A 56 16.63 -13.71 5.15
CA GLY A 56 18.08 -13.68 5.26
C GLY A 56 18.76 -14.90 4.62
N HIS A 57 20.08 -15.00 4.78
CA HIS A 57 20.90 -15.98 4.06
C HIS A 57 20.54 -17.42 4.41
N GLY A 58 20.26 -18.23 3.38
CA GLY A 58 20.08 -19.68 3.52
C GLY A 58 18.71 -20.13 4.02
N GLN A 59 17.82 -19.21 4.41
CA GLN A 59 16.44 -19.54 4.78
C GLN A 59 15.50 -19.43 3.57
N ALA A 60 14.56 -20.36 3.46
CA ALA A 60 13.51 -20.30 2.46
C ALA A 60 12.66 -19.03 2.69
N PRO A 61 12.36 -18.24 1.65
CA PRO A 61 11.43 -17.12 1.77
C PRO A 61 10.02 -17.62 2.12
N LEU A 62 9.22 -16.75 2.73
CA LEU A 62 7.81 -17.02 3.02
C LEU A 62 6.93 -16.38 1.96
N LEU A 63 5.94 -17.12 1.48
CA LEU A 63 4.75 -16.60 0.84
C LEU A 63 3.76 -16.17 1.93
N VAL A 64 3.54 -14.86 2.04
CA VAL A 64 2.79 -14.26 3.14
C VAL A 64 1.45 -13.73 2.63
N PHE A 65 0.37 -14.26 3.19
CA PHE A 65 -1.01 -13.87 2.87
C PHE A 65 -1.50 -12.77 3.81
N PHE A 66 -2.50 -12.00 3.36
CA PHE A 66 -3.15 -10.98 4.20
C PHE A 66 -4.02 -11.57 5.29
N ASP A 67 -4.61 -12.75 5.03
CA ASP A 67 -5.53 -13.45 5.93
C ASP A 67 -4.83 -14.18 7.09
N GLY A 68 -3.53 -13.90 7.28
CA GLY A 68 -2.75 -14.38 8.42
C GLY A 68 -1.89 -15.60 8.12
N GLY A 69 -2.12 -16.35 7.05
CA GLY A 69 -1.29 -17.50 6.68
C GLY A 69 0.09 -17.11 6.12
N ALA A 70 1.08 -17.96 6.34
CA ALA A 70 2.43 -17.81 5.83
C ALA A 70 3.03 -19.19 5.49
N MET A 71 3.59 -19.37 4.30
CA MET A 71 4.07 -20.68 3.85
C MET A 71 5.49 -20.54 3.33
N GLN A 72 6.38 -21.50 3.61
CA GLN A 72 7.70 -21.50 2.98
C GLN A 72 7.55 -21.77 1.48
N LEU A 73 8.21 -20.98 0.63
CA LEU A 73 8.04 -21.12 -0.83
C LEU A 73 8.15 -22.57 -1.36
N PRO A 74 9.11 -23.40 -0.93
CA PRO A 74 9.23 -24.77 -1.44
C PRO A 74 8.05 -25.70 -1.08
N THR A 75 7.34 -25.41 0.01
CA THR A 75 6.24 -26.23 0.52
C THR A 75 4.90 -25.82 -0.08
N VAL A 76 4.82 -24.67 -0.77
CA VAL A 76 3.57 -24.18 -1.35
C VAL A 76 3.03 -25.16 -2.39
N ARG A 77 1.75 -25.51 -2.26
CA ARG A 77 0.97 -26.30 -3.20
C ARG A 77 -0.28 -25.54 -3.59
N TRP A 78 -0.64 -25.64 -4.86
CA TRP A 78 -1.93 -25.22 -5.39
C TRP A 78 -2.82 -26.46 -5.43
N ALA A 79 -3.77 -26.55 -4.50
CA ALA A 79 -4.56 -27.75 -4.24
C ALA A 79 -6.06 -27.45 -4.24
N ASN A 80 -6.87 -28.43 -4.63
CA ASN A 80 -8.32 -28.34 -4.52
C ASN A 80 -8.75 -28.70 -3.10
N THR A 81 -9.35 -27.75 -2.40
CA THR A 81 -9.84 -27.87 -1.02
C THR A 81 -11.37 -27.84 -1.01
N ALA A 82 -11.98 -28.02 0.16
CA ALA A 82 -13.43 -27.84 0.32
C ALA A 82 -13.92 -26.43 -0.12
N ARG A 83 -13.03 -25.43 -0.09
CA ARG A 83 -13.29 -24.04 -0.52
C ARG A 83 -12.75 -23.73 -1.92
N GLY A 84 -12.58 -24.76 -2.74
CA GLY A 84 -12.04 -24.69 -4.10
C GLY A 84 -10.53 -24.67 -4.14
N TRP A 85 -9.96 -24.23 -5.26
CA TRP A 85 -8.51 -24.17 -5.43
C TRP A 85 -7.88 -23.09 -4.56
N ARG A 86 -6.96 -23.51 -3.67
CA ARG A 86 -6.30 -22.66 -2.68
C ARG A 86 -4.83 -23.04 -2.54
N PHE A 87 -4.04 -22.16 -1.94
CA PHE A 87 -2.69 -22.50 -1.52
C PHE A 87 -2.70 -23.24 -0.18
N THR A 88 -1.90 -24.29 -0.09
CA THR A 88 -1.61 -25.03 1.14
C THR A 88 -0.10 -25.28 1.25
N ALA A 89 0.38 -25.55 2.46
CA ALA A 89 1.76 -25.99 2.68
C ALA A 89 1.81 -27.52 2.80
N GLU A 90 2.65 -28.15 1.99
CA GLU A 90 3.02 -29.56 2.13
C GLU A 90 4.35 -29.64 2.87
N SER A 91 4.28 -29.88 4.18
CA SER A 91 5.45 -30.05 5.05
C SER A 91 5.31 -31.28 5.92
N SER A 92 6.43 -31.96 6.18
CA SER A 92 6.50 -33.09 7.10
C SER A 92 6.75 -32.66 8.55
N GLU A 93 7.07 -31.38 8.77
CA GLU A 93 7.36 -30.82 10.10
C GLU A 93 6.57 -29.52 10.29
N HIS A 94 5.83 -29.43 11.40
CA HIS A 94 5.24 -28.16 11.83
C HIS A 94 6.34 -27.17 12.20
N SER A 95 6.18 -25.91 11.82
CA SER A 95 7.12 -24.85 12.18
C SER A 95 6.31 -23.64 12.63
N PRO A 96 6.73 -22.95 13.72
CA PRO A 96 6.01 -21.77 14.22
C PRO A 96 5.99 -20.60 13.24
N ASP A 97 6.79 -20.66 12.17
CA ASP A 97 6.89 -19.64 11.12
C ASP A 97 6.11 -20.00 9.84
N GLN A 98 5.43 -21.14 9.80
CA GLN A 98 4.61 -21.55 8.67
C GLN A 98 3.22 -22.01 9.13
N THR A 99 2.25 -21.92 8.22
CA THR A 99 0.89 -22.41 8.41
C THR A 99 0.53 -23.35 7.27
N THR A 100 -0.31 -24.33 7.57
CA THR A 100 -0.81 -25.33 6.62
C THR A 100 -1.72 -24.69 5.58
N HIS A 101 -2.56 -23.76 6.01
CA HIS A 101 -3.50 -23.03 5.15
C HIS A 101 -3.18 -21.55 5.10
N LEU A 102 -3.72 -20.88 4.08
CA LEU A 102 -3.54 -19.44 3.86
C LEU A 102 -4.39 -18.58 4.80
N ASP A 103 -5.48 -19.14 5.34
CA ASP A 103 -6.43 -18.47 6.24
C ASP A 103 -6.89 -19.39 7.39
N VAL A 104 -7.47 -18.76 8.40
CA VAL A 104 -8.05 -19.45 9.57
C VAL A 104 -9.17 -20.38 9.17
N CYS A 105 -10.03 -19.97 8.24
CA CYS A 105 -11.19 -20.75 7.80
C CYS A 105 -10.80 -22.10 7.21
N GLY A 106 -9.82 -22.15 6.31
CA GLY A 106 -9.35 -23.42 5.74
C GLY A 106 -8.71 -24.34 6.79
N THR A 107 -8.15 -23.77 7.86
CA THR A 107 -7.64 -24.56 8.99
C THR A 107 -8.79 -25.15 9.80
N VAL A 108 -9.83 -24.35 10.06
CA VAL A 108 -11.05 -24.81 10.75
C VAL A 108 -11.78 -25.87 9.94
N ASP A 109 -11.94 -25.71 8.62
CA ASP A 109 -12.57 -26.72 7.76
C ASP A 109 -11.86 -28.08 7.86
N THR A 110 -10.53 -28.06 7.95
CA THR A 110 -9.72 -29.29 8.09
C THR A 110 -9.94 -29.95 9.45
N ILE A 111 -10.04 -29.15 10.52
CA ILE A 111 -10.41 -29.66 11.86
C ILE A 111 -11.82 -30.26 11.83
N GLU A 112 -12.79 -29.57 11.24
CA GLU A 112 -14.19 -30.04 11.13
C GLU A 112 -14.27 -31.37 10.39
N GLN A 113 -13.56 -31.51 9.27
CA GLN A 113 -13.48 -32.77 8.52
C GLN A 113 -12.83 -33.89 9.33
N ALA A 114 -11.78 -33.61 10.09
CA ALA A 114 -11.06 -34.61 10.88
C ALA A 114 -11.90 -35.17 12.05
N ILE A 115 -12.85 -34.38 12.56
CA ILE A 115 -13.75 -34.82 13.64
C ILE A 115 -15.11 -35.33 13.13
N GLU A 116 -15.35 -35.29 11.81
CA GLU A 116 -16.58 -35.80 11.22
C GLU A 116 -16.58 -37.34 11.25
N GLY A 117 -17.60 -37.93 11.90
CA GLY A 117 -17.70 -39.38 12.05
C GLY A 117 -16.80 -39.92 13.16
N GLU A 118 -15.83 -40.76 12.83
CA GLU A 118 -14.84 -41.29 13.79
C GLU A 118 -13.65 -40.31 13.87
N PRO A 119 -13.43 -39.63 15.02
CA PRO A 119 -12.46 -38.54 15.08
C PRO A 119 -11.01 -38.98 14.86
N GLN A 120 -10.31 -38.28 13.97
CA GLN A 120 -8.88 -38.39 13.74
C GLN A 120 -8.17 -37.19 14.39
N LEU A 121 -7.55 -37.41 15.55
CA LEU A 121 -6.99 -36.34 16.37
C LEU A 121 -5.52 -36.02 16.06
N GLU A 122 -4.85 -36.85 15.27
CA GLU A 122 -3.44 -36.66 14.92
C GLU A 122 -3.25 -35.37 14.11
N GLY A 123 -2.32 -34.51 14.54
CA GLY A 123 -2.00 -33.23 13.88
C GLY A 123 -2.95 -32.06 14.17
N LEU A 124 -4.03 -32.24 14.95
CA LEU A 124 -4.95 -31.14 15.25
C LEU A 124 -4.33 -30.04 16.14
N ASP A 125 -3.37 -30.41 17.01
CA ASP A 125 -2.65 -29.44 17.84
C ASP A 125 -1.82 -28.46 16.99
N ASP A 126 -1.22 -28.96 15.90
CA ASP A 126 -0.48 -28.14 14.93
C ASP A 126 -1.41 -27.15 14.22
N LEU A 127 -2.61 -27.58 13.85
CA LEU A 127 -3.64 -26.69 13.28
C LEU A 127 -4.11 -25.62 14.29
N CYS A 128 -4.14 -25.94 15.57
CA CYS A 128 -4.44 -24.95 16.61
C CYS A 128 -3.32 -23.89 16.74
N GLU A 129 -2.06 -24.31 16.66
CA GLU A 129 -0.93 -23.37 16.64
C GLU A 129 -0.90 -22.53 15.35
N ASP A 130 -1.32 -23.08 14.21
CA ASP A 130 -1.52 -22.32 12.96
C ASP A 130 -2.56 -21.22 13.15
N ILE A 131 -3.74 -21.54 13.71
CA ILE A 131 -4.79 -20.55 13.99
C ILE A 131 -4.27 -19.44 14.90
N LYS A 132 -3.58 -19.81 15.97
CA LYS A 132 -2.98 -18.84 16.91
C LYS A 132 -1.94 -17.96 16.23
N HIS A 133 -1.10 -18.52 15.36
CA HIS A 133 -0.14 -17.74 14.56
C HIS A 133 -0.87 -16.71 13.67
N MET A 134 -1.88 -17.15 12.92
CA MET A 134 -2.63 -16.29 12.00
C MET A 134 -3.37 -15.18 12.75
N LEU A 135 -4.06 -15.49 13.85
CA LEU A 135 -4.70 -14.49 14.71
C LEU A 135 -3.70 -13.48 15.26
N GLY A 136 -2.52 -13.93 15.72
CA GLY A 136 -1.46 -13.06 16.18
C GLY A 136 -0.91 -12.14 15.08
N ARG A 137 -0.88 -12.59 13.82
CA ARG A 137 -0.53 -11.75 12.67
C ARG A 137 -1.61 -10.71 12.36
N LEU A 138 -2.88 -11.12 12.34
CA LEU A 138 -4.02 -10.24 12.09
C LEU A 138 -4.15 -9.16 13.18
N ALA A 139 -3.96 -9.51 14.45
CA ALA A 139 -3.99 -8.55 15.55
C ALA A 139 -2.84 -7.51 15.45
N ARG A 140 -1.62 -7.95 15.12
CA ARG A 140 -0.49 -7.02 14.87
C ARG A 140 -0.78 -6.09 13.70
N ARG A 141 -1.33 -6.64 12.61
CA ARG A 141 -1.75 -5.89 11.41
C ARG A 141 -2.79 -4.83 11.74
N GLN A 142 -3.79 -5.17 12.55
CA GLN A 142 -4.78 -4.22 13.05
C GLN A 142 -4.11 -3.08 13.84
N GLY A 143 -3.20 -3.41 14.76
CA GLY A 143 -2.43 -2.41 15.52
C GLY A 143 -1.58 -1.49 14.63
N GLU A 144 -0.98 -2.01 13.55
CA GLU A 144 -0.27 -1.20 12.55
C GLU A 144 -1.23 -0.20 11.88
N TYR A 145 -2.46 -0.60 11.56
CA TYR A 145 -3.47 0.26 10.95
C TYR A 145 -4.02 1.30 11.93
N ASP A 146 -4.25 0.92 13.19
CA ASP A 146 -4.66 1.85 14.24
C ASP A 146 -3.58 2.92 14.48
N SER A 147 -2.31 2.51 14.47
CA SER A 147 -1.17 3.43 14.57
C SER A 147 -1.08 4.36 13.36
N PHE A 148 -1.26 3.83 12.14
CA PHE A 148 -1.29 4.62 10.91
C PHE A 148 -2.40 5.68 10.95
N VAL A 149 -3.63 5.30 11.30
CA VAL A 149 -4.77 6.23 11.40
C VAL A 149 -4.48 7.33 12.43
N SER A 150 -3.89 6.96 13.58
CA SER A 150 -3.52 7.92 14.61
C SER A 150 -2.49 8.93 14.11
N GLN A 151 -1.45 8.47 13.40
CA GLN A 151 -0.40 9.34 12.84
C GLN A 151 -0.91 10.21 11.68
N VAL A 152 -1.87 9.72 10.88
CA VAL A 152 -2.52 10.52 9.84
C VAL A 152 -3.28 11.68 10.47
N ARG A 153 -4.03 11.43 11.55
CA ARG A 153 -4.75 12.50 12.28
C ARG A 153 -3.77 13.56 12.81
N GLU A 154 -2.69 13.12 13.43
CA GLU A 154 -1.64 14.03 13.92
C GLU A 154 -1.04 14.89 12.79
N ALA A 155 -0.76 14.31 11.61
CA ALA A 155 -0.24 15.04 10.46
C ALA A 155 -1.24 16.07 9.90
N LEU A 156 -2.54 15.77 9.96
CA LEU A 156 -3.61 16.68 9.54
C LEU A 156 -3.86 17.83 10.54
N GLU A 157 -3.39 17.69 11.78
CA GLU A 157 -3.45 18.73 12.81
C GLU A 157 -2.28 19.72 12.73
N TRP A 158 -1.30 19.51 11.84
CA TRP A 158 -0.20 20.44 11.65
C TRP A 158 -0.68 21.82 11.23
N GLU A 159 -0.13 22.87 11.87
CA GLU A 159 -0.50 24.24 11.58
C GLU A 159 -0.09 24.63 10.15
N VAL A 160 -1.08 25.07 9.37
CA VAL A 160 -0.85 25.66 8.05
C VAL A 160 -1.00 27.17 8.17
N ARG A 161 0.08 27.87 7.82
CA ARG A 161 0.07 29.32 7.74
C ARG A 161 -1.05 29.78 6.82
N SER A 162 -1.93 30.67 7.28
CA SER A 162 -2.98 31.32 6.46
C SER A 162 -2.96 32.86 6.60
N LYS A 163 -3.12 33.55 5.45
CA LYS A 163 -3.26 35.01 5.37
C LYS A 163 -4.32 35.31 4.30
N PRO A 164 -5.21 36.29 4.49
CA PRO A 164 -6.21 36.64 3.50
C PRO A 164 -5.60 37.06 2.17
N VAL A 165 -6.12 36.53 1.05
CA VAL A 165 -5.62 36.82 -0.31
C VAL A 165 -6.25 38.09 -0.86
N GLU A 166 -7.49 38.35 -0.47
CA GLU A 166 -8.29 39.50 -0.91
C GLU A 166 -7.58 40.82 -0.65
N GLY A 167 -6.92 40.94 0.52
CA GLY A 167 -6.12 42.12 0.85
C GLY A 167 -4.95 42.34 -0.11
N GLY A 168 -4.26 41.27 -0.52
CA GLY A 168 -3.18 41.36 -1.50
C GLY A 168 -3.66 41.74 -2.90
N LEU A 169 -4.81 41.22 -3.31
CA LEU A 169 -5.43 41.58 -4.60
C LEU A 169 -5.86 43.05 -4.63
N GLN A 170 -6.41 43.57 -3.53
CA GLN A 170 -6.74 45.00 -3.41
C GLN A 170 -5.48 45.88 -3.51
N GLN A 171 -4.39 45.50 -2.83
CA GLN A 171 -3.11 46.20 -2.92
C GLN A 171 -2.53 46.16 -4.35
N LEU A 172 -2.72 45.05 -5.08
CA LEU A 172 -2.30 44.95 -6.47
C LEU A 172 -3.09 45.90 -7.38
N GLU A 173 -4.41 46.00 -7.21
CA GLU A 173 -5.22 46.95 -7.98
C GLU A 173 -4.83 48.40 -7.65
N GLN A 174 -4.62 48.72 -6.38
CA GLN A 174 -4.10 50.03 -5.97
C GLN A 174 -2.74 50.34 -6.62
N LEU A 175 -1.82 49.37 -6.63
CA LEU A 175 -0.53 49.51 -7.30
C LEU A 175 -0.70 49.77 -8.81
N ARG A 176 -1.61 49.06 -9.48
CA ARG A 176 -1.93 49.28 -10.90
C ARG A 176 -2.44 50.69 -11.15
N GLU A 177 -3.33 51.19 -10.30
CA GLU A 177 -3.85 52.56 -10.40
C GLU A 177 -2.75 53.63 -10.21
N MET A 178 -1.83 53.43 -9.27
CA MET A 178 -0.70 54.32 -9.04
C MET A 178 0.26 54.35 -10.24
N LEU A 179 0.57 53.17 -10.81
CA LEU A 179 1.45 53.03 -11.97
C LEU A 179 0.82 53.55 -13.27
N ALA A 180 -0.51 53.61 -13.36
CA ALA A 180 -1.22 54.19 -14.50
C ALA A 180 -1.16 55.72 -14.57
N ARG A 181 -0.64 56.39 -13.52
CA ARG A 181 -0.42 57.84 -13.51
C ARG A 181 0.79 58.24 -14.36
N SER A 182 1.08 59.53 -14.44
CA SER A 182 2.23 60.01 -15.20
C SER A 182 3.56 59.53 -14.59
N PRO A 183 4.61 59.29 -15.39
CA PRO A 183 5.93 58.89 -14.87
C PRO A 183 6.50 59.84 -13.82
N GLN A 184 6.21 61.14 -13.96
CA GLN A 184 6.67 62.17 -13.03
C GLN A 184 5.96 62.06 -11.68
N TRP A 185 4.65 61.78 -11.66
CA TRP A 185 3.92 61.52 -10.42
C TRP A 185 4.48 60.28 -9.70
N VAL A 186 4.75 59.19 -10.43
CA VAL A 186 5.32 57.96 -9.86
C VAL A 186 6.70 58.22 -9.25
N ALA A 187 7.53 59.04 -9.91
CA ALA A 187 8.84 59.42 -9.38
C ALA A 187 8.72 60.23 -8.08
N GLU A 188 7.76 61.17 -8.02
CA GLU A 188 7.50 61.98 -6.82
C GLU A 188 6.90 61.16 -5.66
N HIS A 189 6.14 60.09 -5.95
CA HIS A 189 5.47 59.24 -4.97
C HIS A 189 6.11 57.85 -4.84
N ARG A 190 7.41 57.75 -5.16
CA ARG A 190 8.14 56.47 -5.24
C ARG A 190 8.01 55.62 -3.98
N GLU A 191 8.10 56.24 -2.80
CA GLU A 191 8.03 55.54 -1.52
C GLU A 191 6.69 54.81 -1.34
N GLN A 192 5.58 55.50 -1.61
CA GLN A 192 4.24 54.91 -1.53
C GLN A 192 4.05 53.77 -2.54
N VAL A 193 4.58 53.92 -3.76
CA VAL A 193 4.52 52.88 -4.80
C VAL A 193 5.28 51.63 -4.34
N VAL A 194 6.48 51.82 -3.78
CA VAL A 194 7.30 50.72 -3.27
C VAL A 194 6.61 50.03 -2.08
N GLU A 195 6.09 50.78 -1.11
CA GLU A 195 5.37 50.23 0.03
C GLU A 195 4.18 49.36 -0.40
N THR A 196 3.38 49.86 -1.37
CA THR A 196 2.24 49.11 -1.93
C THR A 196 2.72 47.82 -2.63
N ALA A 197 3.83 47.88 -3.36
CA ALA A 197 4.41 46.70 -4.02
C ALA A 197 4.98 45.67 -3.02
N GLU A 198 5.61 46.12 -1.93
CA GLU A 198 6.08 45.24 -0.86
C GLU A 198 4.90 44.57 -0.14
N ALA A 199 3.79 45.28 0.07
CA ALA A 199 2.57 44.66 0.64
C ALA A 199 2.02 43.52 -0.25
N VAL A 200 2.08 43.65 -1.57
CA VAL A 200 1.74 42.56 -2.51
C VAL A 200 2.75 41.41 -2.38
N ARG A 201 4.05 41.71 -2.34
CA ARG A 201 5.11 40.69 -2.14
C ARG A 201 4.91 39.92 -0.85
N ASP A 202 4.56 40.58 0.24
CA ASP A 202 4.32 39.96 1.54
C ASP A 202 3.17 38.94 1.51
N VAL A 203 2.11 39.20 0.72
CA VAL A 203 1.02 38.23 0.53
C VAL A 203 1.49 37.05 -0.32
N ALA A 204 2.23 37.30 -1.40
CA ALA A 204 2.79 36.23 -2.24
C ALA A 204 3.72 35.31 -1.45
N GLN A 205 4.66 35.89 -0.68
CA GLN A 205 5.58 35.15 0.17
C GLN A 205 4.83 34.31 1.22
N TYR A 206 3.75 34.85 1.77
CA TYR A 206 2.92 34.11 2.71
C TYR A 206 2.19 32.92 2.04
N LEU A 207 1.71 33.09 0.81
CA LEU A 207 1.12 31.99 0.06
C LEU A 207 2.14 30.88 -0.27
N GLU A 208 3.37 31.25 -0.62
CA GLU A 208 4.46 30.27 -0.81
C GLU A 208 4.72 29.45 0.46
N TYR A 209 4.69 30.10 1.62
CA TYR A 209 4.78 29.44 2.91
C TYR A 209 3.63 28.47 3.18
N CYS A 210 2.40 28.90 2.93
CA CYS A 210 1.20 28.06 3.04
C CYS A 210 1.29 26.81 2.15
N LEU A 211 1.65 26.99 0.87
CA LEU A 211 1.84 25.90 -0.08
C LEU A 211 2.95 24.93 0.37
N THR A 212 4.03 25.47 0.95
CA THR A 212 5.12 24.67 1.50
C THR A 212 4.64 23.80 2.67
N ASP A 213 3.77 24.32 3.54
CA ASP A 213 3.22 23.56 4.66
C ASP A 213 2.29 22.45 4.18
N TYR A 214 1.40 22.73 3.23
CA TYR A 214 0.58 21.69 2.60
C TYR A 214 1.42 20.60 1.93
N LYS A 215 2.50 20.98 1.24
CA LYS A 215 3.43 20.02 0.64
C LYS A 215 4.05 19.10 1.69
N LYS A 216 4.45 19.64 2.86
CA LYS A 216 5.00 18.83 3.96
C LYS A 216 3.98 17.82 4.48
N ILE A 217 2.73 18.24 4.69
CA ILE A 217 1.65 17.34 5.12
C ILE A 217 1.45 16.24 4.08
N ALA A 218 1.35 16.58 2.80
CA ALA A 218 1.19 15.60 1.73
C ALA A 218 2.33 14.58 1.66
N LEU A 219 3.59 15.05 1.78
CA LEU A 219 4.76 14.16 1.85
C LEU A 219 4.71 13.25 3.07
N ARG A 220 4.33 13.78 4.25
CA ARG A 220 4.17 12.97 5.46
C ARG A 220 3.11 11.90 5.31
N LEU A 221 1.95 12.23 4.73
CA LEU A 221 0.90 11.26 4.47
C LEU A 221 1.36 10.16 3.51
N HIS A 222 2.13 10.52 2.48
CA HIS A 222 2.73 9.55 1.57
C HIS A 222 3.73 8.62 2.28
N GLU A 223 4.60 9.15 3.14
CA GLU A 223 5.51 8.34 3.95
C GLU A 223 4.76 7.35 4.85
N LEU A 224 3.71 7.83 5.55
CA LEU A 224 2.87 7.01 6.41
C LEU A 224 2.16 5.91 5.59
N TYR A 225 1.68 6.24 4.40
CA TYR A 225 1.08 5.29 3.46
C TYR A 225 2.10 4.21 3.06
N GLU A 226 3.29 4.59 2.63
CA GLU A 226 4.34 3.63 2.23
C GLU A 226 4.73 2.73 3.40
N GLN A 227 4.83 3.27 4.61
CA GLN A 227 5.13 2.50 5.82
C GLN A 227 4.05 1.46 6.13
N VAL A 228 2.77 1.86 6.13
CA VAL A 228 1.67 0.94 6.44
C VAL A 228 1.41 -0.05 5.31
N ARG A 229 1.65 0.34 4.06
CA ARG A 229 1.57 -0.54 2.89
C ARG A 229 2.69 -1.57 2.88
N GLY A 230 3.92 -1.21 3.25
CA GLY A 230 5.06 -2.12 3.25
C GLY A 230 5.27 -2.78 1.87
N ALA A 231 5.54 -4.09 1.85
CA ALA A 231 5.76 -4.86 0.61
C ALA A 231 4.47 -5.25 -0.14
N ARG A 232 3.30 -4.78 0.30
CA ARG A 232 2.00 -5.16 -0.28
C ARG A 232 1.70 -4.30 -1.49
N LYS A 233 1.13 -4.90 -2.54
CA LYS A 233 0.55 -4.16 -3.66
C LYS A 233 -0.90 -3.84 -3.33
N TRP A 234 -1.21 -2.56 -3.16
CA TRP A 234 -2.59 -2.08 -2.95
C TRP A 234 -3.19 -1.44 -4.22
N ASP A 235 -2.35 -1.19 -5.23
CA ASP A 235 -2.67 -0.34 -6.37
C ASP A 235 -3.56 -1.05 -7.42
N ASP A 236 -3.79 -2.36 -7.29
CA ASP A 236 -4.55 -3.21 -8.23
C ASP A 236 -5.90 -3.71 -7.66
N ALA A 237 -6.50 -2.99 -6.70
CA ALA A 237 -7.73 -3.41 -6.02
C ALA A 237 -9.01 -3.31 -6.89
N GLU A 238 -9.03 -3.93 -8.08
CA GLU A 238 -10.24 -4.54 -8.64
C GLU A 238 -10.36 -5.98 -8.09
N ALA A 239 -10.57 -6.13 -6.78
CA ALA A 239 -11.10 -7.35 -6.15
C ALA A 239 -11.24 -7.14 -4.63
N VAL A 240 -12.08 -6.21 -4.22
CA VAL A 240 -12.81 -6.38 -2.96
C VAL A 240 -14.20 -6.89 -3.34
N ASP A 241 -14.24 -8.13 -3.84
CA ASP A 241 -15.47 -8.92 -3.76
C ASP A 241 -15.43 -9.62 -2.39
N ALA A 242 -16.21 -9.06 -1.47
CA ALA A 242 -16.69 -9.73 -0.28
C ALA A 242 -17.89 -10.61 -0.64
#